data_AF-A0A7V0JK90-F1
#
_entry.id   AF-A0A7V0JK90-F1
#
_cell.length_a   1.000
_cell.length_b   1.000
_cell.length_c   1.000
_cell.angle_alpha   90.00
_cell.angle_beta   90.00
_cell.angle_gamma   90.00
#
_symmetry.space_group_name_H-M   'P 1'
#
loop_
_entity.id
_entity.type
_entity.pdbx_description
1 polymer ?
#
loop_
_entity_poly.entity_id
_entity_poly.type
_entity_poly.pdbx_seq_one_letter_code
_entity_poly.pdbx_strand_id
1 'polypeptide(L)' 'MPTVKQSPKGYLWSSYDSEADVLYVNFKKPSHATDSELTDDDIIVRYRGESIVQKFTN' A
#
# COMPACT_ATOMS: atom_id res chain seq x y z
N MET A 1 -1.21 15.18 8.72
CA MET A 1 -0.01 14.32 8.62
C MET A 1 1.04 15.02 7.77
N PRO A 2 2.14 15.52 8.37
CA PRO A 2 3.18 16.28 7.67
C PRO A 2 3.79 15.53 6.48
N THR A 3 3.89 14.20 6.58
CA THR A 3 4.48 13.32 5.55
C THR A 3 3.62 13.23 4.29
N VAL A 4 2.29 13.18 4.43
CA VAL A 4 1.36 13.13 3.28
C VAL A 4 1.45 14.39 2.42
N LYS A 5 1.73 15.55 3.04
CA LYS A 5 1.93 16.82 2.32
C LYS A 5 3.22 16.84 1.49
N GLN A 6 4.19 16.00 1.83
CA GLN A 6 5.47 15.88 1.14
C GLN A 6 5.47 14.78 0.07
N SER A 7 4.44 13.93 0.05
CA SER A 7 4.29 12.89 -0.95
C SER A 7 4.10 13.45 -2.36
N PRO A 8 4.53 12.73 -3.40
CA PRO A 8 4.23 13.08 -4.79
C PRO A 8 2.73 13.32 -5.00
N LYS A 9 2.37 14.30 -5.85
CA LYS A 9 0.96 14.59 -6.16
C LYS A 9 0.30 13.37 -6.78
N GLY A 10 -0.74 12.87 -6.15
CA GLY A 10 -1.49 11.68 -6.59
C GLY A 10 -2.64 11.35 -5.65
N TYR A 11 -3.40 10.31 -6.01
CA TYR A 11 -4.45 9.77 -5.16
C TYR A 11 -3.91 8.63 -4.31
N LEU A 12 -4.32 8.62 -3.04
CA LEU A 12 -4.05 7.56 -2.08
C LEU A 12 -5.40 7.05 -1.55
N TRP A 13 -5.60 5.74 -1.52
CA TRP A 13 -6.78 5.15 -0.89
C TRP A 13 -6.35 4.22 0.24
N SER A 14 -6.82 4.50 1.45
CA SER A 14 -6.52 3.69 2.62
C SER A 14 -7.78 3.21 3.32
N SER A 15 -7.73 2.01 3.87
CA SER A 15 -8.75 1.44 4.75
C SER A 15 -8.06 0.67 5.85
N TYR A 16 -8.56 0.80 7.07
CA TYR A 16 -8.10 0.03 8.22
C TYR A 16 -9.17 -0.99 8.59
N ASP A 17 -8.76 -2.24 8.73
CA ASP A 17 -9.59 -3.34 9.23
C ASP A 17 -9.24 -3.58 10.70
N SER A 18 -10.14 -3.20 11.60
CA SER A 18 -9.92 -3.30 13.04
C SER A 18 -10.00 -4.73 13.58
N GLU A 19 -10.61 -5.66 12.86
CA GLU A 19 -10.70 -7.07 13.27
C GLU A 19 -9.40 -7.79 12.97
N ALA A 20 -8.82 -7.52 11.80
CA ALA A 20 -7.53 -8.06 11.39
C ALA A 20 -6.32 -7.28 11.93
N ASP A 21 -6.53 -6.06 12.47
CA ASP A 21 -5.48 -5.09 12.84
C ASP A 21 -4.62 -4.69 11.62
N VAL A 22 -5.22 -4.54 10.43
CA VAL A 22 -4.46 -4.33 9.18
C VAL A 22 -4.81 -3.01 8.49
N LEU A 23 -3.78 -2.24 8.14
CA LEU A 23 -3.89 -1.06 7.28
C LEU A 23 -3.59 -1.40 5.81
N TYR A 24 -4.56 -1.17 4.95
CA TYR A 24 -4.45 -1.29 3.49
C TYR A 24 -4.15 0.07 2.89
N VAL A 25 -3.14 0.15 2.02
CA VAL A 25 -2.76 1.38 1.32
C VAL A 25 -2.66 1.11 -0.18
N ASN A 26 -3.48 1.77 -1.00
CA ASN A 26 -3.51 1.62 -2.46
C ASN A 26 -3.03 2.89 -3.16
N PHE A 27 -2.15 2.73 -4.14
CA PHE A 27 -1.61 3.83 -4.96
C PHE A 27 -2.22 3.89 -6.37
N LYS A 28 -2.91 2.82 -6.80
CA LYS A 28 -3.66 2.77 -8.08
C LYS A 28 -5.01 2.09 -7.86
N LYS A 29 -6.00 2.47 -8.68
CA LYS A 29 -7.29 1.77 -8.81
C LYS A 29 -7.60 1.51 -10.29
N PRO A 30 -7.96 0.28 -10.68
CA PRO A 30 -7.88 -0.96 -9.89
C PRO A 30 -6.43 -1.36 -9.58
N SER A 31 -6.17 -1.92 -8.39
CA SER A 31 -4.84 -2.32 -7.90
C SER A 31 -4.47 -3.75 -8.35
N HIS A 32 -4.51 -4.02 -9.65
CA HIS A 32 -4.04 -5.31 -10.18
C HIS A 32 -2.53 -5.44 -9.99
N ALA A 33 -2.12 -6.41 -9.18
CA ALA A 33 -0.73 -6.78 -8.97
C ALA A 33 -0.38 -8.06 -9.74
N THR A 34 0.87 -8.15 -10.17
CA THR A 34 1.48 -9.34 -10.78
C THR A 34 2.44 -10.04 -9.83
N ASP A 35 2.92 -9.35 -8.80
CA ASP A 35 3.91 -9.86 -7.85
C ASP A 35 3.70 -9.28 -6.44
N SER A 36 4.32 -9.90 -5.43
CA SER A 36 4.31 -9.47 -4.03
C SER A 36 5.54 -9.91 -3.26
N GLU A 37 5.92 -9.08 -2.29
CA GLU A 37 7.04 -9.30 -1.38
C GLU A 37 6.59 -9.08 0.06
N LEU A 38 6.99 -9.95 0.99
CA LEU A 38 6.92 -9.68 2.44
C LEU A 38 8.29 -9.17 2.86
N THR A 39 8.33 -7.95 3.41
CA THR A 39 9.57 -7.34 3.89
C THR A 39 9.91 -7.78 5.32
N ASP A 40 11.14 -7.50 5.75
CA ASP A 40 11.58 -7.74 7.14
C ASP A 40 10.79 -6.92 8.19
N ASP A 41 10.12 -5.85 7.74
CA ASP A 41 9.26 -4.98 8.56
C ASP A 41 7.80 -5.49 8.66
N ASP A 42 7.52 -6.73 8.25
CA ASP A 42 6.17 -7.34 8.20
C ASP A 42 5.18 -6.56 7.30
N ILE A 43 5.70 -5.92 6.26
CA ILE A 43 4.90 -5.19 5.26
C ILE A 43 4.81 -6.04 4.01
N ILE A 44 3.58 -6.28 3.55
CA ILE A 44 3.36 -6.88 2.23
C ILE A 44 3.32 -5.75 1.19
N VAL A 45 4.23 -5.79 0.23
CA VAL A 45 4.27 -4.86 -0.91
C VAL A 45 3.81 -5.60 -2.16
N ARG A 46 2.84 -5.04 -2.89
CA ARG A 46 2.36 -5.61 -4.16
C ARG A 46 2.76 -4.74 -5.33
N TYR A 47 3.21 -5.40 -6.40
CA TYR A 47 3.77 -4.76 -7.58
C TYR A 47 3.00 -5.12 -8.84
N ARG A 48 3.06 -4.22 -9.83
CA ARG A 48 2.72 -4.50 -11.23
C ARG A 48 3.93 -4.16 -12.09
N GLY A 49 4.67 -5.17 -12.54
CA GLY A 49 6.03 -4.97 -13.01
C GLY A 49 6.88 -4.32 -11.92
N GLU A 50 7.58 -3.24 -12.23
CA GLU A 50 8.43 -2.52 -11.27
C GLU A 50 7.68 -1.48 -10.42
N SER A 51 6.37 -1.30 -10.63
CA SER A 51 5.57 -0.29 -9.93
C SER A 51 4.85 -0.86 -8.70
N ILE A 52 5.01 -0.22 -7.54
CA ILE A 52 4.19 -0.52 -6.35
C ILE A 52 2.74 -0.09 -6.61
N VAL A 53 1.79 -0.99 -6.35
CA VAL A 53 0.35 -0.72 -6.48
C VAL A 53 -0.40 -0.74 -5.15
N GLN A 54 0.09 -1.50 -4.17
CA GLN A 54 -0.56 -1.67 -2.87
C GLN A 54 0.45 -2.04 -1.77
N LYS A 55 0.15 -1.66 -0.53
CA LYS A 55 0.85 -2.09 0.69
C LYS A 55 -0.15 -2.51 1.77
N PHE A 56 0.28 -3.44 2.62
CA PHE A 56 -0.46 -3.94 3.80
C PHE A 56 0.50 -4.00 4.98
N THR A 57 0.05 -3.60 6.15
CA THR A 57 0.81 -3.68 7.40
C THR A 57 -0.15 -3.96 8.55
N ASN A 58 0.29 -4.78 9.50
CA ASN A 58 -0.23 -4.80 10.86
C ASN A 58 0.29 -3.55 11.61
#